data_AF-A0A085AB93-F1
#
_entry.id   AF-A0A085AB93-F1
#
_cell.length_a   1.000
_cell.length_b   1.000
_cell.length_c   1.000
_cell.angle_alpha   90.00
_cell.angle_beta   90.00
_cell.angle_gamma   90.00
#
_symmetry.space_group_name_H-M   'P 1'
#
loop_
_entity.id
_entity.type
_entity.pdbx_description
1 polymer ?
#
loop_
_entity_poly.entity_id
_entity_poly.type
_entity_poly.pdbx_seq_one_letter_code
_entity_poly.pdbx_strand_id
1 'polypeptide(L)'
;MEVVNDFSASMYLPRTLFETVARFDDTTADDMQCGDMSDQDLFSLGLSDISAKVDPYRLIHYDFPMTYQMDSIYNTSVSGRKISRDECIDILFTEMKDLVQMFSFWGAYKALIVELIDHFRHRNGSGFYSQRLNLAFHERINSYFVDNPRLIIEGIIRDEFNSKPDSIHLPSLLNSIKRSLLESKLPKFDSRIDRINGLGISVHDIAVQKITLVNLQRYAMGWSA
;
A
#
# COMPACT_ATOMS: atom_id res chain seq x y z
N MET A 1 7.00 37.27 -28.18
CA MET A 1 8.06 36.27 -27.98
C MET A 1 8.02 35.96 -26.49
N GLU A 2 7.39 34.85 -26.08
CA GLU A 2 7.39 34.45 -24.67
C GLU A 2 8.81 34.04 -24.31
N VAL A 3 9.41 34.72 -23.33
CA VAL A 3 10.69 34.29 -22.75
C VAL A 3 10.36 33.11 -21.86
N VAL A 4 10.56 31.89 -22.37
CA VAL A 4 10.49 30.65 -21.60
C VAL A 4 11.86 30.43 -20.98
N ASN A 5 11.96 30.58 -19.66
CA ASN A 5 13.14 30.14 -18.94
C ASN A 5 12.95 28.67 -18.60
N ASP A 6 13.48 27.81 -19.47
CA ASP A 6 13.53 26.37 -19.22
C ASP A 6 14.69 26.07 -18.26
N PHE A 7 14.33 25.70 -17.03
CA PHE A 7 15.33 25.38 -16.03
C PHE A 7 15.87 23.96 -16.20
N SER A 8 15.34 23.13 -17.11
CA SER A 8 15.77 21.75 -17.36
C SER A 8 17.28 21.60 -17.64
N ALA A 9 17.92 22.61 -18.24
CA ALA A 9 19.37 22.62 -18.50
C ALA A 9 20.21 23.18 -17.33
N SER A 10 19.60 23.95 -16.41
CA SER A 10 20.24 24.50 -15.20
C SER A 10 20.02 23.63 -13.96
N MET A 11 18.95 22.84 -13.98
CA MET A 11 18.61 21.84 -13.00
C MET A 11 19.15 20.51 -13.49
N TYR A 12 19.87 19.77 -12.66
CA TYR A 12 20.10 18.36 -12.90
C TYR A 12 18.80 17.58 -12.66
N LEU A 13 17.79 17.84 -13.50
CA LEU A 13 16.51 17.15 -13.52
C LEU A 13 16.65 15.86 -14.34
N PRO A 14 15.92 14.79 -13.96
CA PRO A 14 15.02 14.69 -12.82
C PRO A 14 15.74 14.72 -11.46
N ARG A 15 15.09 15.27 -10.43
CA ARG A 15 15.67 15.42 -9.08
C ARG A 15 14.76 14.82 -8.02
N THR A 16 15.29 13.89 -7.22
CA THR A 16 14.60 13.36 -6.04
C THR A 16 14.41 14.44 -4.98
N LEU A 17 13.15 14.74 -4.68
CA LEU A 17 12.71 15.64 -3.60
C LEU A 17 12.46 14.89 -2.29
N PHE A 18 12.00 13.65 -2.38
CA PHE A 18 11.76 12.80 -1.22
C PHE A 18 11.96 11.33 -1.62
N GLU A 19 12.52 10.52 -0.74
CA GLU A 19 12.63 9.07 -0.91
C GLU A 19 12.70 8.43 0.47
N THR A 20 11.96 7.33 0.68
CA THR A 20 12.05 6.53 1.90
C THR A 20 13.42 5.87 2.04
N VAL A 21 13.81 5.54 3.26
CA VAL A 21 15.07 4.82 3.52
C VAL A 21 15.03 3.42 2.92
N ALA A 22 13.91 2.71 3.11
CA ALA A 22 13.63 1.46 2.42
C ALA A 22 13.37 1.75 0.93
N ARG A 23 13.98 0.95 0.06
CA ARG A 23 13.83 1.11 -1.38
C ARG A 23 12.46 0.61 -1.82
N PHE A 24 11.94 1.25 -2.87
CA PHE A 24 10.78 0.74 -3.59
C PHE A 24 11.17 -0.59 -4.27
N ASP A 25 10.29 -1.59 -4.22
CA ASP A 25 10.51 -2.93 -4.77
C ASP A 25 11.78 -3.63 -4.25
N ASP A 26 12.11 -3.45 -2.96
CA ASP A 26 13.26 -4.09 -2.34
C ASP A 26 12.99 -5.56 -2.00
N THR A 27 13.34 -6.46 -2.91
CA THR A 27 13.25 -7.91 -2.68
C THR A 27 14.26 -8.42 -1.65
N THR A 28 15.18 -7.57 -1.19
CA THR A 28 16.13 -7.91 -0.13
C THR A 28 15.68 -7.46 1.26
N ALA A 29 14.50 -6.86 1.39
CA ALA A 29 13.93 -6.50 2.70
C ALA A 29 13.75 -7.73 3.60
N ASP A 30 13.92 -7.56 4.92
CA ASP A 30 13.91 -8.66 5.89
C ASP A 30 12.62 -9.50 5.82
N ASP A 31 11.47 -8.85 5.60
CA ASP A 31 10.17 -9.50 5.45
C ASP A 31 10.02 -10.30 4.14
N MET A 32 10.77 -9.93 3.09
CA MET A 32 10.85 -10.65 1.82
C MET A 32 11.83 -11.85 1.87
N GLN A 33 12.62 -11.98 2.93
CA GLN A 33 13.55 -13.09 3.15
C GLN A 33 12.96 -14.22 4.01
N CYS A 34 11.71 -14.08 4.44
CA CYS A 34 10.99 -15.11 5.18
C CYS A 34 10.45 -16.20 4.22
N GLY A 35 10.65 -17.46 4.61
CA GLY A 35 10.10 -18.62 3.90
C GLY A 35 8.96 -19.29 4.66
N ASP A 36 8.42 -20.35 4.10
CA ASP A 36 7.39 -21.17 4.74
C ASP A 36 7.91 -21.79 6.05
N MET A 37 7.06 -21.79 7.06
CA MET A 37 7.30 -22.46 8.34
C MET A 37 6.77 -23.90 8.31
N SER A 38 7.33 -24.78 9.14
CA SER A 38 6.77 -26.12 9.31
C SER A 38 5.48 -26.08 10.13
N ASP A 39 4.64 -27.11 9.99
CA ASP A 39 3.42 -27.27 10.80
C ASP A 39 3.70 -27.18 12.30
N GLN A 40 4.83 -27.75 12.75
CA GLN A 40 5.24 -27.74 14.15
C GLN A 40 5.60 -26.32 14.63
N ASP A 41 6.24 -25.52 13.79
CA ASP A 41 6.59 -24.14 14.12
C ASP A 41 5.32 -23.29 14.21
N LEU A 42 4.42 -23.40 13.22
CA LEU A 42 3.13 -22.70 13.22
C LEU A 42 2.29 -23.06 14.45
N PHE A 43 2.23 -24.35 14.79
CA PHE A 43 1.53 -24.82 15.98
C PHE A 43 2.17 -24.27 17.26
N SER A 44 3.50 -24.23 17.34
CA SER A 44 4.24 -23.67 18.48
C SER A 44 4.03 -22.16 18.65
N LEU A 45 3.73 -21.44 17.56
CA LEU A 45 3.32 -20.04 17.57
C LEU A 45 1.85 -19.83 17.95
N GLY A 46 1.09 -20.91 18.19
CA GLY A 46 -0.31 -20.84 18.59
C GLY A 46 -1.30 -20.74 17.44
N LEU A 47 -0.89 -21.05 16.19
CA LEU A 47 -1.85 -21.17 15.07
C LEU A 47 -2.63 -22.49 15.16
N SER A 48 -3.55 -22.58 16.11
CA SER A 48 -4.47 -23.71 16.27
C SER A 48 -5.86 -23.47 15.66
N ASP A 49 -6.31 -22.20 15.67
CA ASP A 49 -7.58 -21.76 15.09
C ASP A 49 -7.34 -21.04 13.76
N ILE A 50 -7.42 -21.78 12.66
CA ILE A 50 -7.06 -21.30 11.31
C ILE A 50 -8.30 -21.15 10.42
N SER A 51 -9.28 -22.03 10.55
CA SER A 51 -10.44 -22.09 9.66
C SER A 51 -11.64 -22.68 10.39
N ALA A 52 -12.81 -22.08 10.16
CA ALA A 52 -14.06 -22.65 10.64
C ALA A 52 -14.51 -23.85 9.79
N LYS A 53 -13.90 -24.09 8.61
CA LYS A 53 -14.35 -25.09 7.62
C LYS A 53 -13.44 -26.31 7.54
N VAL A 54 -12.14 -26.15 7.76
CA VAL A 54 -11.13 -27.23 7.60
C VAL A 54 -10.11 -27.28 8.73
N ASP A 55 -9.59 -28.47 9.00
CA ASP A 55 -8.34 -28.68 9.72
C ASP A 55 -7.19 -28.80 8.69
N PRO A 56 -6.31 -27.80 8.54
CA PRO A 56 -5.25 -27.83 7.56
C PRO A 56 -4.12 -28.79 7.93
N TYR A 57 -3.89 -29.06 9.22
CA TYR A 57 -2.84 -29.98 9.68
C TYR A 57 -3.22 -31.44 9.40
N ARG A 58 -4.52 -31.76 9.47
CA ARG A 58 -5.03 -33.13 9.28
C ARG A 58 -5.65 -33.35 7.90
N LEU A 59 -5.82 -32.29 7.11
CA LEU A 59 -6.55 -32.28 5.83
C LEU A 59 -7.96 -32.87 5.98
N ILE A 60 -8.71 -32.33 6.94
CA ILE A 60 -10.09 -32.73 7.21
C ILE A 60 -11.00 -31.55 6.92
N HIS A 61 -12.06 -31.78 6.15
CA HIS A 61 -13.18 -30.85 6.05
C HIS A 61 -14.22 -31.21 7.10
N TYR A 62 -14.58 -30.25 7.94
CA TYR A 62 -15.56 -30.48 9.00
C TYR A 62 -16.95 -30.71 8.41
N ASP A 63 -17.72 -31.64 8.98
CA ASP A 63 -19.12 -31.83 8.57
C ASP A 63 -19.99 -30.62 8.96
N PHE A 64 -19.61 -29.94 10.05
CA PHE A 64 -20.25 -28.73 10.56
C PHE A 64 -19.18 -27.67 10.81
N PRO A 65 -19.34 -26.42 10.32
CA PRO A 65 -18.36 -25.38 10.55
C PRO A 65 -18.16 -25.11 12.04
N MET A 66 -16.92 -25.11 12.51
CA MET A 66 -16.56 -24.91 13.91
C MET A 66 -16.37 -23.40 14.14
N THR A 67 -17.34 -22.76 14.79
CA THR A 67 -17.30 -21.30 15.02
C THR A 67 -16.44 -20.88 16.21
N TYR A 68 -16.08 -21.83 17.09
CA TYR A 68 -15.21 -21.62 18.24
C TYR A 68 -14.52 -22.94 18.60
N GLN A 69 -13.19 -23.02 18.50
CA GLN A 69 -12.43 -23.99 19.29
C GLN A 69 -12.51 -23.53 20.76
N MET A 70 -13.59 -23.90 21.45
CA MET A 70 -13.56 -23.89 22.90
C MET A 70 -12.48 -24.90 23.30
N ASP A 71 -11.48 -24.45 24.07
CA ASP A 71 -10.47 -25.25 24.80
C ASP A 71 -11.09 -26.22 25.83
N SER A 72 -12.32 -26.67 25.59
CA SER A 72 -13.04 -27.60 26.43
C SER A 72 -12.71 -29.02 25.99
N ILE A 73 -11.59 -29.52 26.52
CA ILE A 73 -11.58 -30.77 27.29
C ILE A 73 -12.69 -31.74 26.86
N TYR A 74 -12.69 -32.31 25.66
CA TYR A 74 -13.29 -33.62 25.37
C TYR A 74 -12.81 -34.09 24.00
N ASN A 75 -12.39 -35.34 24.01
CA ASN A 75 -11.89 -36.16 22.93
C ASN A 75 -13.00 -36.47 21.90
N THR A 76 -13.74 -35.47 21.43
CA THR A 76 -14.66 -35.63 20.29
C THR A 76 -13.81 -35.64 19.04
N SER A 77 -13.67 -36.83 18.45
CA SER A 77 -13.25 -37.01 17.07
C SER A 77 -14.01 -36.01 16.21
N VAL A 78 -13.34 -34.95 15.77
CA VAL A 78 -13.94 -33.96 14.88
C VAL A 78 -14.40 -34.71 13.64
N SER A 79 -15.72 -34.83 13.47
CA SER A 79 -16.31 -35.55 12.35
C SER A 79 -16.10 -34.74 11.08
N GLY A 80 -15.60 -35.40 10.06
CA GLY A 80 -15.31 -34.76 8.79
C GLY A 80 -14.78 -35.74 7.76
N ARG A 81 -14.74 -35.28 6.52
CA ARG A 81 -14.16 -36.04 5.39
C ARG A 81 -12.71 -35.64 5.17
N LYS A 82 -11.88 -36.60 4.80
CA LYS A 82 -10.52 -36.33 4.33
C LYS A 82 -10.55 -35.62 2.99
N ILE A 83 -9.72 -34.60 2.82
CA ILE A 83 -9.62 -33.80 1.60
C ILE A 83 -8.21 -33.80 1.04
N SER A 84 -8.06 -33.38 -0.21
CA SER A 84 -6.73 -33.15 -0.79
C SER A 84 -6.12 -31.85 -0.26
N ARG A 85 -4.81 -31.70 -0.43
CA ARG A 85 -4.10 -30.46 -0.09
C ARG A 85 -4.62 -29.28 -0.90
N ASP A 86 -4.82 -29.46 -2.21
CA ASP A 86 -5.33 -28.41 -3.09
C ASP A 86 -6.75 -27.99 -2.68
N GLU A 87 -7.62 -28.95 -2.34
CA GLU A 87 -8.96 -28.64 -1.85
C GLU A 87 -8.92 -27.87 -0.52
N CYS A 88 -7.99 -28.21 0.38
CA CYS A 88 -7.81 -27.46 1.63
C CYS A 88 -7.37 -26.01 1.36
N ILE A 89 -6.38 -25.81 0.49
CA ILE A 89 -5.89 -24.48 0.08
C ILE A 89 -7.04 -23.66 -0.52
N ASP A 90 -7.82 -24.26 -1.42
CA ASP A 90 -8.94 -23.61 -2.07
C ASP A 90 -9.98 -23.10 -1.05
N ILE A 91 -10.26 -23.90 -0.03
CA ILE A 91 -11.20 -23.53 1.03
C ILE A 91 -10.64 -22.42 1.92
N LEU A 92 -9.37 -22.51 2.35
CA LEU A 92 -8.73 -21.47 3.15
C LEU A 92 -8.73 -20.11 2.44
N PHE A 93 -8.35 -20.09 1.16
CA PHE A 93 -8.35 -18.86 0.37
C PHE A 93 -9.77 -18.34 0.10
N THR A 94 -10.75 -19.22 -0.09
CA THR A 94 -12.15 -18.82 -0.24
C THR A 94 -12.67 -18.20 1.06
N GLU A 95 -12.40 -18.82 2.20
CA GLU A 95 -12.78 -18.30 3.51
C GLU A 95 -12.09 -16.97 3.82
N MET A 96 -10.81 -16.82 3.50
CA MET A 96 -10.12 -15.53 3.64
C MET A 96 -10.82 -14.42 2.84
N LYS A 97 -11.22 -14.69 1.59
CA LYS A 97 -11.99 -13.73 0.76
C LYS A 97 -13.37 -13.42 1.33
N ASP A 98 -14.04 -14.40 1.94
CA ASP A 98 -15.34 -14.18 2.58
C ASP A 98 -15.18 -13.28 3.83
N LEU A 99 -14.19 -13.58 4.67
CA LEU A 99 -13.94 -12.86 5.93
C LEU A 99 -13.55 -11.40 5.69
N VAL A 100 -12.69 -11.11 4.70
CA VAL A 100 -12.27 -9.71 4.44
C VAL A 100 -13.41 -8.80 4.01
N GLN A 101 -14.54 -9.34 3.52
CA GLN A 101 -15.69 -8.53 3.15
C GLN A 101 -16.28 -7.78 4.35
N MET A 102 -16.11 -8.27 5.58
CA MET A 102 -16.57 -7.57 6.78
C MET A 102 -15.77 -6.28 7.06
N PHE A 103 -14.56 -6.15 6.50
CA PHE A 103 -13.68 -4.98 6.60
C PHE A 103 -13.60 -4.19 5.30
N SER A 104 -14.15 -4.72 4.20
CA SER A 104 -14.04 -4.14 2.86
C SER A 104 -15.35 -4.28 2.10
N PHE A 105 -16.36 -3.53 2.54
CA PHE A 105 -17.73 -3.63 2.03
C PHE A 105 -18.22 -2.38 1.31
N TRP A 106 -17.51 -1.25 1.40
CA TRP A 106 -18.02 0.05 0.92
C TRP A 106 -17.13 0.71 -0.13
N GLY A 107 -17.72 1.52 -1.03
CA GLY A 107 -16.96 2.36 -1.96
C GLY A 107 -16.33 1.62 -3.15
N ALA A 108 -15.63 2.39 -3.99
CA ALA A 108 -15.07 1.93 -5.27
C ALA A 108 -13.89 0.97 -5.10
N TYR A 109 -13.26 0.94 -3.93
CA TYR A 109 -12.01 0.21 -3.69
C TYR A 109 -12.21 -1.15 -2.99
N LYS A 110 -13.46 -1.49 -2.61
CA LYS A 110 -13.75 -2.65 -1.77
C LYS A 110 -13.30 -4.02 -2.32
N ALA A 111 -13.19 -4.14 -3.63
CA ALA A 111 -12.77 -5.38 -4.28
C ALA A 111 -11.24 -5.54 -4.33
N LEU A 112 -10.47 -4.50 -4.01
CA LEU A 112 -9.02 -4.53 -4.13
C LEU A 112 -8.37 -5.62 -3.27
N ILE A 113 -8.86 -5.82 -2.04
CA ILE A 113 -8.32 -6.86 -1.15
C ILE A 113 -8.54 -8.25 -1.73
N VAL A 114 -9.67 -8.48 -2.42
CA VAL A 114 -9.95 -9.77 -3.07
C VAL A 114 -9.01 -9.96 -4.26
N GLU A 115 -8.77 -8.91 -5.06
CA GLU A 115 -7.77 -8.92 -6.14
C GLU A 115 -6.37 -9.27 -5.60
N LEU A 116 -5.98 -8.73 -4.44
CA LEU A 116 -4.71 -9.03 -3.77
C LEU A 116 -4.63 -10.47 -3.25
N ILE A 117 -5.68 -10.97 -2.61
CA ILE A 117 -5.73 -12.37 -2.13
C ILE A 117 -5.64 -13.34 -3.31
N ASP A 118 -6.32 -13.04 -4.42
CA ASP A 118 -6.23 -13.83 -5.65
C ASP A 118 -4.84 -13.81 -6.25
N HIS A 119 -4.17 -12.66 -6.23
CA HIS A 119 -2.79 -12.56 -6.67
C HIS A 119 -1.85 -13.35 -5.75
N PHE A 120 -1.97 -13.18 -4.43
CA PHE A 120 -1.20 -13.92 -3.42
C PHE A 120 -1.28 -15.45 -3.65
N ARG A 121 -2.47 -15.97 -3.95
CA ARG A 121 -2.67 -17.40 -4.22
C ARG A 121 -1.95 -17.92 -5.47
N HIS A 122 -1.97 -17.16 -6.56
CA HIS A 122 -1.66 -17.71 -7.89
C HIS A 122 -0.36 -17.20 -8.50
N ARG A 123 0.21 -16.11 -7.98
CA ARG A 123 1.21 -15.31 -8.70
C ARG A 123 2.63 -15.44 -8.16
N ASN A 124 2.85 -16.35 -7.21
CA ASN A 124 4.16 -16.85 -6.75
C ASN A 124 5.22 -15.74 -6.61
N GLY A 125 4.89 -14.69 -5.87
CA GLY A 125 5.81 -13.57 -5.59
C GLY A 125 6.04 -12.58 -6.74
N SER A 126 5.38 -12.73 -7.90
CA SER A 126 5.46 -11.72 -8.97
C SER A 126 4.81 -10.39 -8.53
N GLY A 127 5.20 -9.27 -9.15
CA GLY A 127 4.62 -7.96 -8.81
C GLY A 127 3.09 -7.90 -8.98
N PHE A 128 2.43 -7.11 -8.15
CA PHE A 128 1.00 -6.84 -8.25
C PHE A 128 0.74 -5.58 -9.07
N TYR A 129 -0.23 -5.65 -10.00
CA TYR A 129 -0.70 -4.49 -10.75
C TYR A 129 -2.23 -4.45 -10.69
N SER A 130 -2.77 -3.28 -10.33
CA SER A 130 -4.20 -3.02 -10.40
C SER A 130 -4.45 -1.57 -10.82
N GLN A 131 -5.28 -1.39 -11.85
CA GLN A 131 -5.75 -0.06 -12.25
C GLN A 131 -6.51 0.62 -11.10
N ARG A 132 -7.26 -0.16 -10.31
CA ARG A 132 -8.01 0.32 -9.15
C ARG A 132 -7.05 0.88 -8.09
N LEU A 133 -5.95 0.19 -7.81
CA LEU A 133 -4.92 0.68 -6.90
C LEU A 133 -4.26 1.98 -7.42
N ASN A 134 -3.94 2.03 -8.72
CA ASN A 134 -3.38 3.24 -9.32
C ASN A 134 -4.34 4.45 -9.22
N LEU A 135 -5.63 4.23 -9.44
CA LEU A 135 -6.66 5.26 -9.25
C LEU A 135 -6.73 5.72 -7.78
N ALA A 136 -6.67 4.80 -6.82
CA ALA A 136 -6.69 5.13 -5.39
C ALA A 136 -5.52 6.06 -5.01
N PHE A 137 -4.31 5.75 -5.48
CA PHE A 137 -3.14 6.59 -5.26
C PHE A 137 -3.27 7.94 -5.98
N HIS A 138 -3.77 7.94 -7.21
CA HIS A 138 -4.01 9.18 -7.97
C HIS A 138 -4.99 10.11 -7.24
N GLU A 139 -6.13 9.59 -6.77
CA GLU A 139 -7.11 10.35 -6.00
C GLU A 139 -6.53 10.84 -4.67
N ARG A 140 -5.75 9.99 -3.96
CA ARG A 140 -5.11 10.37 -2.70
C ARG A 140 -4.14 11.54 -2.87
N ILE A 141 -3.29 11.51 -3.88
CA ILE A 141 -2.33 12.58 -4.17
C ILE A 141 -3.03 13.87 -4.61
N ASN A 142 -4.15 13.77 -5.32
CA ASN A 142 -4.90 14.94 -5.78
C ASN A 142 -5.92 15.49 -4.77
N SER A 143 -6.17 14.77 -3.67
CA SER A 143 -7.08 15.19 -2.61
C SER A 143 -6.58 16.44 -1.87
N TYR A 144 -7.49 17.30 -1.43
CA TYR A 144 -7.12 18.54 -0.73
C TYR A 144 -6.96 18.30 0.78
N PHE A 145 -5.75 18.46 1.31
CA PHE A 145 -5.47 18.53 2.75
C PHE A 145 -4.17 19.33 2.99
N VAL A 146 -4.05 19.94 4.17
CA VAL A 146 -3.00 20.94 4.48
C VAL A 146 -1.58 20.42 4.24
N ASP A 147 -1.32 19.17 4.58
CA ASP A 147 0.00 18.54 4.45
C ASP A 147 0.21 17.83 3.09
N ASN A 148 -0.65 18.08 2.11
CA ASN A 148 -0.52 17.43 0.81
C ASN A 148 0.83 17.83 0.14
N PRO A 149 1.70 16.86 -0.19
CA PRO A 149 2.99 17.12 -0.82
C PRO A 149 2.89 18.01 -2.06
N ARG A 150 1.86 17.84 -2.88
CA ARG A 150 1.60 18.69 -4.06
C ARG A 150 1.39 20.14 -3.63
N LEU A 151 0.49 20.40 -2.68
CA LEU A 151 0.19 21.76 -2.23
C LEU A 151 1.41 22.43 -1.57
N ILE A 152 2.22 21.66 -0.83
CA ILE A 152 3.47 22.14 -0.24
C ILE A 152 4.47 22.57 -1.34
N ILE A 153 4.71 21.69 -2.32
CA ILE A 153 5.62 21.96 -3.44
C ILE A 153 5.13 23.18 -4.24
N GLU A 154 3.84 23.22 -4.60
CA GLU A 154 3.26 24.31 -5.37
C GLU A 154 3.32 25.65 -4.61
N GLY A 155 3.09 25.64 -3.30
CA GLY A 155 3.20 26.82 -2.45
C GLY A 155 4.62 27.40 -2.44
N ILE A 156 5.62 26.54 -2.20
CA ILE A 156 7.02 26.98 -2.13
C ILE A 156 7.51 27.50 -3.48
N ILE A 157 7.18 26.84 -4.60
CA ILE A 157 7.55 27.30 -5.95
C ILE A 157 6.92 28.68 -6.21
N ARG A 158 5.63 28.83 -5.92
CA ARG A 158 4.92 30.09 -6.12
C ARG A 158 5.53 31.23 -5.29
N ASP A 159 5.83 30.98 -4.02
CA ASP A 159 6.37 32.00 -3.13
C ASP A 159 7.78 32.44 -3.56
N GLU A 160 8.63 31.50 -3.98
CA GLU A 160 9.97 31.80 -4.50
C GLU A 160 9.88 32.62 -5.81
N PHE A 161 8.98 32.25 -6.72
CA PHE A 161 8.83 32.92 -8.02
C PHE A 161 8.25 34.33 -7.89
N ASN A 162 7.35 34.53 -6.92
CA ASN A 162 6.79 35.85 -6.60
C ASN A 162 7.81 36.75 -5.90
N SER A 163 8.60 36.21 -4.97
CA SER A 163 9.55 36.98 -4.18
C SER A 163 10.81 37.40 -4.94
N LYS A 164 11.20 36.62 -5.96
CA LYS A 164 12.42 36.86 -6.75
C LYS A 164 12.13 36.79 -8.26
N PRO A 165 11.69 37.91 -8.87
CA PRO A 165 11.37 37.93 -10.29
C PRO A 165 12.58 37.68 -11.19
N ASP A 166 13.76 38.19 -10.80
CA ASP A 166 14.92 38.27 -11.70
C ASP A 166 16.06 37.30 -11.36
N SER A 167 16.02 36.60 -10.22
CA SER A 167 17.05 35.61 -9.85
C SER A 167 16.53 34.52 -8.92
N ILE A 168 16.42 33.28 -9.43
CA ILE A 168 16.04 32.12 -8.62
C ILE A 168 17.30 31.41 -8.15
N HIS A 169 17.48 31.29 -6.83
CA HIS A 169 18.54 30.45 -6.27
C HIS A 169 18.04 29.01 -6.09
N LEU A 170 18.12 28.26 -7.19
CA LEU A 170 17.58 26.91 -7.33
C LEU A 170 18.01 25.92 -6.23
N PRO A 171 19.28 25.86 -5.77
CA PRO A 171 19.64 24.97 -4.65
C PRO A 171 18.86 25.28 -3.37
N SER A 172 18.55 26.55 -3.12
CA SER A 172 17.73 26.95 -1.96
C SER A 172 16.29 26.51 -2.12
N LEU A 173 15.70 26.67 -3.31
CA LEU A 173 14.34 26.22 -3.60
C LEU A 173 14.19 24.72 -3.34
N LEU A 174 15.09 23.91 -3.90
CA LEU A 174 15.08 22.45 -3.72
C LEU A 174 15.27 22.06 -2.24
N ASN A 175 16.14 22.75 -1.51
CA ASN A 175 16.35 22.48 -0.10
C ASN A 175 15.12 22.83 0.75
N SER A 176 14.45 23.94 0.46
CA SER A 176 13.19 24.31 1.11
C SER A 176 12.10 23.28 0.88
N ILE A 177 11.92 22.84 -0.38
CA ILE A 177 10.97 21.78 -0.72
C ILE A 177 11.28 20.48 0.06
N LYS A 178 12.54 20.03 0.02
CA LYS A 178 12.99 18.83 0.74
C LYS A 178 12.68 18.90 2.23
N ARG A 179 13.02 20.04 2.87
CA ARG A 179 12.77 20.24 4.29
C ARG A 179 11.28 20.21 4.62
N SER A 180 10.46 20.93 3.87
CA SER A 180 9.01 20.96 4.11
C SER A 180 8.34 19.62 3.87
N LEU A 181 8.82 18.82 2.91
CA LEU A 181 8.34 17.45 2.70
C LEU A 181 8.74 16.49 3.82
N LEU A 182 9.94 16.67 4.41
CA LEU A 182 10.38 15.88 5.56
C LEU A 182 9.59 16.21 6.85
N GLU A 183 9.19 17.47 7.00
CA GLU A 183 8.42 17.95 8.15
C GLU A 183 6.90 17.67 8.00
N SER A 184 6.42 17.26 6.81
CA SER A 184 4.99 17.08 6.55
C SER A 184 4.47 15.66 6.82
N LYS A 185 3.13 15.53 6.92
CA LYS A 185 2.46 14.23 6.94
C LYS A 185 2.19 13.76 5.50
N LEU A 186 3.00 12.84 5.02
CA LEU A 186 2.78 12.20 3.72
C LEU A 186 1.49 11.38 3.72
N PRO A 187 0.72 11.39 2.60
CA PRO A 187 -0.55 10.70 2.53
C PRO A 187 -0.38 9.18 2.66
N LYS A 188 -1.27 8.58 3.46
CA LYS A 188 -1.47 7.14 3.64
C LYS A 188 -2.94 6.80 3.45
N PHE A 189 -3.29 5.51 3.40
CA PHE A 189 -4.67 5.03 3.47
C PHE A 189 -5.11 4.74 4.91
N ASP A 190 -5.05 5.75 5.79
CA ASP A 190 -5.28 5.64 7.25
C ASP A 190 -6.56 6.34 7.74
N SER A 191 -7.40 6.84 6.82
CA SER A 191 -8.63 7.56 7.21
C SER A 191 -9.71 6.61 7.73
N ARG A 192 -10.73 7.15 8.42
CA ARG A 192 -11.88 6.35 8.87
C ARG A 192 -12.59 5.61 7.74
N ILE A 193 -12.65 6.22 6.55
CA ILE A 193 -13.26 5.61 5.36
C ILE A 193 -12.37 4.48 4.83
N ASP A 194 -11.05 4.62 4.93
CA ASP A 194 -10.10 3.60 4.47
C ASP A 194 -10.23 2.28 5.24
N ARG A 195 -10.76 2.33 6.47
CA ARG A 195 -11.02 1.14 7.31
C ARG A 195 -12.15 0.24 6.78
N ILE A 196 -12.99 0.75 5.88
CA ILE A 196 -14.15 0.01 5.35
C ILE A 196 -14.20 -0.06 3.82
N ASN A 197 -13.37 0.73 3.14
CA ASN A 197 -13.37 0.84 1.68
C ASN A 197 -12.42 -0.13 0.98
N GLY A 198 -11.71 -0.95 1.75
CA GLY A 198 -10.70 -1.89 1.27
C GLY A 198 -9.28 -1.34 1.19
N LEU A 199 -9.07 -0.03 1.12
CA LEU A 199 -7.73 0.55 0.98
C LEU A 199 -6.86 0.37 2.22
N GLY A 200 -7.43 0.54 3.42
CA GLY A 200 -6.66 0.46 4.66
C GLY A 200 -6.11 -0.94 4.95
N ILE A 201 -6.82 -1.99 4.52
CA ILE A 201 -6.35 -3.38 4.64
C ILE A 201 -5.50 -3.83 3.44
N SER A 202 -5.73 -3.24 2.25
CA SER A 202 -4.98 -3.58 1.03
C SER A 202 -3.61 -2.93 0.97
N VAL A 203 -3.50 -1.70 1.46
CA VAL A 203 -2.28 -0.87 1.45
C VAL A 203 -2.04 -0.40 2.87
N HIS A 204 -1.50 -1.30 3.68
CA HIS A 204 -1.36 -1.08 5.11
C HIS A 204 -0.11 -0.25 5.43
N ASP A 205 -0.33 0.93 6.03
CA ASP A 205 0.70 1.83 6.57
C ASP A 205 1.79 2.33 5.59
N ILE A 206 1.55 2.21 4.28
CA ILE A 206 2.46 2.74 3.25
C ILE A 206 2.12 4.20 2.97
N ALA A 207 3.12 5.08 3.09
CA ALA A 207 3.05 6.46 2.64
C ALA A 207 3.64 6.62 1.22
N VAL A 208 3.65 7.86 0.71
CA VAL A 208 4.45 8.21 -0.47
C VAL A 208 5.89 7.76 -0.27
N GLN A 209 6.40 6.94 -1.20
CA GLN A 209 7.74 6.36 -1.09
C GLN A 209 8.80 7.20 -1.81
N LYS A 210 8.43 7.87 -2.90
CA LYS A 210 9.35 8.70 -3.69
C LYS A 210 8.62 9.85 -4.36
N ILE A 211 9.23 11.04 -4.32
CA ILE A 211 8.80 12.23 -5.05
C ILE A 211 9.97 12.69 -5.90
N THR A 212 9.75 12.77 -7.20
CA THR A 212 10.75 13.24 -8.17
C THR A 212 10.20 14.45 -8.89
N LEU A 213 10.94 15.55 -8.84
CA LEU A 213 10.70 16.67 -9.73
C LEU A 213 11.26 16.30 -11.10
N VAL A 214 10.42 16.30 -12.13
CA VAL A 214 10.82 15.88 -13.48
C VAL A 214 11.06 17.09 -14.38
N ASN A 215 10.22 18.12 -14.25
CA ASN A 215 10.35 19.38 -14.97
C ASN A 215 10.05 20.56 -14.03
N LEU A 216 10.55 21.74 -14.36
CA LEU A 216 10.13 23.01 -13.76
C LEU A 216 10.41 24.12 -14.75
N GLN A 217 9.36 24.85 -15.13
CA GLN A 217 9.46 25.94 -16.10
C GLN A 217 8.75 27.18 -15.56
N ARG A 218 9.36 28.35 -15.79
CA ARG A 218 8.73 29.64 -15.52
C ARG A 218 8.33 30.30 -16.83
N TYR A 219 7.10 30.80 -16.85
CA TYR A 219 6.55 31.58 -17.94
C TYR A 219 6.37 33.03 -17.50
N ALA A 220 6.04 33.90 -18.46
CA ALA A 220 5.76 35.31 -18.17
C ALA A 220 4.59 35.47 -17.18
N MET A 221 3.58 34.60 -17.27
CA MET A 221 2.43 34.56 -16.37
C MET A 221 2.22 33.15 -15.81
N GLY A 222 3.11 32.73 -14.92
CA GLY A 222 2.96 31.50 -14.16
C GLY A 222 4.13 30.55 -14.30
N TRP A 223 3.88 29.28 -13.98
CA TRP A 223 4.89 28.23 -13.99
C TRP A 223 4.23 26.85 -14.13
N SER A 224 5.02 25.85 -14.50
CA SER A 224 4.63 24.43 -14.53
C SER A 224 5.73 23.57 -13.91
N ALA A 225 5.34 22.45 -13.29
CA ALA A 225 6.22 21.48 -12.65
C ALA A 225 5.61 20.07 -12.74
#